data_AF-T0YMI1-F1
#
_entry.id   AF-T0YMI1-F1
#
_cell.length_a   1.000
_cell.length_b   1.000
_cell.length_c   1.000
_cell.angle_alpha   90.00
_cell.angle_beta   90.00
_cell.angle_gamma   90.00
#
_symmetry.space_group_name_H-M   'P 1'
#
loop_
_entity.id
_entity.type
_entity.pdbx_description
1 polymer ?
#
loop_
_entity_poly.entity_id
_entity_poly.type
_entity_poly.pdbx_seq_one_letter_code
_entity_poly.pdbx_strand_id
1 'polypeptide(L)'
;MGNLTVGGTGKTPLAIWLAMQLTRRGVLVGVVSRGYGRAPSGVRVLEAGSSWREVGDEPLLLHRRTGCATAVARDRVAAAAALIERGAQVILADDGLQHLSLERDCEIVVVDGSRGFGNGRLLPAGPLREPLSRLRTVDALVVNGPLEHPSLRAGEGIEEAMRMALVPGQPRRLLSGESRPLESFEG
;
A
#
# COMPACT_ATOMS: atom_id res chain seq x y z
N MET A 1 3.97 -5.29 -0.45
CA MET A 1 2.64 -5.31 0.22
C MET A 1 1.55 -5.47 -0.82
N GLY A 2 0.44 -6.13 -0.48
CA GLY A 2 -0.70 -6.30 -1.39
C GLY A 2 -1.95 -6.78 -0.67
N ASN A 3 -2.98 -7.15 -1.42
CA ASN A 3 -4.22 -7.65 -0.87
C ASN A 3 -4.83 -8.72 -1.78
N LEU A 4 -5.63 -9.61 -1.19
CA LEU A 4 -6.29 -10.68 -1.94
C LEU A 4 -7.67 -10.28 -2.47
N THR A 5 -8.24 -9.14 -2.04
CA THR A 5 -9.57 -8.68 -2.46
C THR A 5 -9.53 -7.43 -3.34
N VAL A 6 -10.60 -7.15 -4.09
CA VAL A 6 -10.80 -5.83 -4.70
C VAL A 6 -11.25 -4.80 -3.67
N GLY A 7 -10.80 -3.55 -3.84
CA GLY A 7 -11.12 -2.44 -2.94
C GLY A 7 -9.94 -1.99 -2.08
N GLY A 8 -10.15 -0.90 -1.34
CA GLY A 8 -9.14 -0.36 -0.42
C GLY A 8 -9.09 -1.17 0.87
N THR A 9 -7.96 -1.83 1.13
CA THR A 9 -7.72 -2.61 2.36
C THR A 9 -6.81 -1.90 3.37
N GLY A 10 -6.36 -0.68 3.06
CA GLY A 10 -5.45 0.08 3.93
C GLY A 10 -3.95 -0.10 3.61
N LYS A 11 -3.59 -0.66 2.44
CA LYS A 11 -2.20 -0.83 2.00
C LYS A 11 -1.38 0.46 2.07
N THR A 12 -1.92 1.56 1.53
CA THR A 12 -1.20 2.84 1.45
C THR A 12 -0.90 3.42 2.85
N PRO A 13 -1.85 3.47 3.81
CA PRO A 13 -1.52 3.80 5.20
C PRO A 13 -0.45 2.89 5.82
N LEU A 14 -0.52 1.57 5.60
CA LEU A 14 0.50 0.64 6.10
C LEU A 14 1.87 0.91 5.48
N ALA A 15 1.93 1.18 4.17
CA ALA A 15 3.16 1.51 3.45
C ALA A 15 3.80 2.79 3.99
N ILE A 16 2.99 3.83 4.25
CA ILE A 16 3.45 5.07 4.87
C ILE A 16 4.00 4.79 6.26
N TRP A 17 3.25 4.06 7.10
CA TRP A 17 3.69 3.74 8.45
C TRP A 17 5.02 2.98 8.44
N LEU A 18 5.13 1.93 7.62
CA LEU A 18 6.33 1.09 7.55
C LEU A 18 7.55 1.89 7.04
N ALA A 19 7.37 2.68 5.99
CA ALA A 19 8.41 3.57 5.48
C ALA A 19 8.92 4.51 6.59
N MET A 20 8.00 5.17 7.30
CA MET A 20 8.37 6.07 8.39
C MET A 20 9.07 5.36 9.55
N GLN A 21 8.66 4.14 9.93
CA GLN A 21 9.33 3.39 10.99
C GLN A 21 10.76 2.98 10.60
N LEU A 22 10.97 2.57 9.35
CA LEU A 22 12.28 2.21 8.83
C LEU A 22 13.19 3.43 8.72
N THR A 23 12.68 4.55 8.18
CA THR A 23 13.43 5.81 8.09
C THR A 23 13.84 6.33 9.47
N ARG A 24 12.97 6.22 10.49
CA ARG A 24 13.33 6.58 11.89
C ARG A 24 14.48 5.74 12.45
N ARG A 25 14.70 4.54 11.92
CA ARG A 25 15.84 3.67 12.28
C ARG A 25 17.07 3.93 11.41
N GLY A 26 17.06 4.97 10.57
CA GLY A 26 18.16 5.33 9.68
C GLY A 26 18.24 4.48 8.40
N VAL A 27 17.21 3.70 8.09
CA VAL A 27 17.17 2.89 6.86
C VAL A 27 16.74 3.77 5.68
N LEU A 28 17.50 3.73 4.59
CA LEU A 28 17.15 4.41 3.35
C LEU A 28 16.10 3.61 2.59
N VAL A 29 14.84 4.05 2.66
CA VAL A 29 13.71 3.37 2.03
C VAL A 29 13.44 3.94 0.63
N GLY A 30 13.29 3.06 -0.35
CA GLY A 30 12.74 3.35 -1.67
C GLY A 30 11.30 2.83 -1.79
N VAL A 31 10.44 3.54 -2.50
CA VAL A 31 9.04 3.13 -2.74
C VAL A 31 8.80 2.94 -4.23
N VAL A 32 8.35 1.75 -4.62
CA VAL A 32 7.97 1.46 -6.01
C VAL A 32 6.46 1.43 -6.14
N SER A 33 5.95 2.17 -7.12
CA SER A 33 4.53 2.12 -7.50
C SER A 33 4.34 2.05 -9.01
N ARG A 34 3.14 1.63 -9.44
CA ARG A 34 2.79 1.50 -10.86
C ARG A 34 2.55 2.86 -11.54
N GLY A 35 2.17 3.88 -10.77
CA GLY A 35 1.77 5.18 -11.32
C GLY A 35 0.44 5.10 -12.08
N TYR A 36 -0.62 4.61 -11.41
CA TYR A 36 -1.95 4.47 -12.04
C TYR A 36 -2.44 5.81 -12.60
N GLY A 37 -3.04 5.79 -13.79
CA GLY A 37 -3.57 6.99 -14.46
C GLY A 37 -2.54 7.83 -15.24
N ARG A 38 -1.25 7.44 -15.27
CA ARG A 38 -0.22 8.14 -16.06
C ARG A 38 -0.12 7.58 -17.49
N ALA A 39 0.33 8.42 -18.42
CA ALA A 39 0.69 7.97 -19.76
C ALA A 39 1.90 7.00 -19.72
N PRO A 40 1.92 5.93 -20.54
CA PRO A 40 3.05 5.01 -20.58
C PRO A 40 4.36 5.76 -20.81
N SER A 41 5.27 5.65 -19.85
CA SER A 41 6.59 6.27 -19.88
C SER A 41 7.58 5.35 -19.16
N GLY A 42 8.88 5.61 -19.36
CA GLY A 42 9.95 4.86 -18.71
C GLY A 42 9.95 5.02 -17.19
N VAL A 43 11.02 4.54 -16.56
CA VAL A 43 11.23 4.74 -15.12
C VAL A 43 11.31 6.23 -14.82
N ARG A 44 10.57 6.66 -13.80
CA ARG A 44 10.65 8.03 -13.29
C ARG A 44 10.77 8.00 -11.78
N VAL A 45 11.85 8.58 -11.27
CA VAL A 45 12.00 8.86 -9.84
C VAL A 45 11.36 10.22 -9.56
N LEU A 46 10.55 10.29 -8.51
CA LEU A 46 9.86 11.51 -8.10
C LEU A 46 10.86 12.53 -7.56
N GLU A 47 10.60 13.78 -7.88
CA GLU A 47 11.32 14.96 -7.39
C GLU A 47 10.36 15.86 -6.62
N ALA A 48 10.89 16.83 -5.85
CA ALA A 48 10.08 17.73 -5.03
C ALA A 48 8.98 18.47 -5.83
N GLY A 49 9.24 18.77 -7.10
CA GLY A 49 8.31 19.45 -8.02
C GLY A 49 7.39 18.53 -8.83
N SER A 50 7.47 17.20 -8.66
CA SER A 50 6.67 16.27 -9.46
C SER A 50 5.17 16.52 -9.30
N SER A 51 4.46 16.55 -10.44
CA SER A 51 3.00 16.72 -10.46
C SER A 51 2.28 15.37 -10.51
N TRP A 52 1.05 15.33 -10.01
CA TRP A 52 0.23 14.11 -10.01
C TRP A 52 -0.09 13.62 -11.43
N ARG A 53 -0.13 14.53 -12.42
CA ARG A 53 -0.34 14.19 -13.84
C ARG A 53 0.80 13.34 -14.39
N GLU A 54 1.99 13.50 -13.84
CA GLU A 54 3.21 12.85 -14.30
C GLU A 54 3.46 11.51 -13.61
N VAL A 55 3.14 11.43 -12.32
CA VAL A 55 3.54 10.30 -11.47
C VAL A 55 2.36 9.55 -10.86
N GLY A 56 1.15 10.08 -10.97
CA GLY A 56 -0.05 9.58 -10.33
C GLY A 56 -0.27 10.15 -8.92
N ASP A 57 -1.50 10.09 -8.45
CA ASP A 57 -1.90 10.62 -7.14
C ASP A 57 -1.28 9.82 -5.98
N GLU A 58 -1.39 8.48 -6.01
CA GLU A 58 -0.90 7.60 -4.94
C GLU A 58 0.64 7.66 -4.76
N PRO A 59 1.48 7.62 -5.82
CA PRO A 59 2.93 7.72 -5.65
C PRO A 59 3.35 9.10 -5.13
N LEU A 60 2.68 10.16 -5.60
CA LEU A 60 2.94 11.51 -5.11
C LEU A 60 2.57 11.66 -3.63
N LEU A 61 1.43 11.08 -3.21
CA LEU A 61 1.04 11.01 -1.81
C LEU A 61 2.11 10.30 -0.98
N LEU A 62 2.54 9.10 -1.40
CA LEU A 62 3.57 8.32 -0.72
C LEU A 62 4.87 9.11 -0.58
N HIS A 63 5.36 9.70 -1.67
CA HIS A 63 6.57 10.52 -1.68
C HIS A 63 6.46 11.70 -0.70
N ARG A 64 5.36 12.46 -0.75
CA ARG A 64 5.17 13.63 0.12
C ARG A 64 4.99 13.28 1.59
N ARG A 65 4.34 12.16 1.89
CA ARG A 65 4.05 11.74 3.28
C ARG A 65 5.26 11.09 3.95
N THR A 66 6.09 10.39 3.19
CA THR A 66 7.23 9.61 3.72
C THR A 66 8.56 10.32 3.56
N GLY A 67 8.68 11.24 2.60
CA GLY A 67 9.97 11.82 2.18
C GLY A 67 10.91 10.82 1.50
N CYS A 68 10.47 9.58 1.29
CA CYS A 68 11.29 8.52 0.71
C CYS A 68 11.44 8.72 -0.80
N ALA A 69 12.54 8.20 -1.36
CA ALA A 69 12.70 8.15 -2.79
C ALA A 69 11.60 7.26 -3.38
N THR A 70 10.81 7.78 -4.31
CA THR A 70 9.70 7.03 -4.92
C THR A 70 9.93 6.93 -6.41
N ALA A 71 9.76 5.74 -6.99
CA ALA A 71 9.85 5.53 -8.42
C ALA A 71 8.56 4.94 -8.97
N VAL A 72 8.18 5.41 -10.17
CA VAL A 72 7.03 4.92 -10.92
C VAL A 72 7.47 4.35 -12.26
N ALA A 73 7.03 3.13 -12.53
CA ALA A 73 7.25 2.44 -13.80
C ALA A 73 6.26 1.29 -13.98
N ARG A 74 6.01 0.92 -15.25
CA ARG A 74 5.32 -0.34 -15.56
C ARG A 74 6.21 -1.53 -15.20
N ASP A 75 7.50 -1.43 -15.52
CA ASP A 75 8.53 -2.35 -15.08
C ASP A 75 9.00 -1.98 -13.67
N ARG A 76 8.48 -2.69 -12.67
CA ARG A 76 8.82 -2.45 -11.27
C ARG A 76 10.25 -2.85 -10.92
N VAL A 77 10.86 -3.76 -11.68
CA VAL A 77 12.25 -4.16 -11.47
C VAL A 77 13.16 -3.00 -11.86
N ALA A 78 12.92 -2.39 -13.02
CA ALA A 78 13.65 -1.20 -13.44
C ALA A 78 13.46 -0.01 -12.48
N ALA A 79 12.25 0.19 -11.92
CA ALA A 79 12.02 1.19 -10.88
C ALA A 79 12.78 0.89 -9.58
N ALA A 80 12.82 -0.38 -9.15
CA ALA A 80 13.58 -0.79 -7.98
C ALA A 80 15.09 -0.56 -8.19
N ALA A 81 15.62 -0.95 -9.36
CA ALA A 81 17.02 -0.72 -9.72
C ALA A 81 17.40 0.77 -9.63
N ALA A 82 16.58 1.66 -10.20
CA ALA A 82 16.81 3.11 -10.13
C ALA A 82 16.78 3.68 -8.69
N LEU A 83 16.06 3.04 -7.76
CA LEU A 83 16.06 3.42 -6.35
C LEU A 83 17.28 2.86 -5.62
N ILE A 84 17.73 1.65 -5.97
CA ILE A 84 18.96 1.05 -5.44
C ILE A 84 20.18 1.90 -5.82
N GLU A 85 20.24 2.39 -7.06
CA GLU A 85 21.28 3.34 -7.52
C GLU A 85 21.30 4.64 -6.70
N ARG A 86 20.16 5.02 -6.10
CA ARG A 86 20.04 6.17 -5.18
C ARG A 86 20.30 5.82 -3.72
N GLY A 87 20.78 4.62 -3.44
CA GLY A 87 21.16 4.15 -2.10
C GLY A 87 20.01 3.56 -1.29
N ALA A 88 18.87 3.21 -1.90
CA ALA A 88 17.81 2.52 -1.18
C ALA A 88 18.31 1.15 -0.67
N GLN A 89 18.16 0.92 0.63
CA GLN A 89 18.50 -0.32 1.33
C GLN A 89 17.29 -1.26 1.43
N VAL A 90 16.08 -0.69 1.45
CA VAL A 90 14.82 -1.44 1.48
C VAL A 90 13.88 -0.86 0.43
N ILE A 91 13.28 -1.72 -0.39
CA ILE A 91 12.27 -1.34 -1.37
C ILE A 91 10.89 -1.76 -0.89
N LEU A 92 9.99 -0.79 -0.73
CA LEU A 92 8.58 -1.04 -0.46
C LEU A 92 7.79 -0.98 -1.77
N ALA A 93 7.25 -2.13 -2.18
CA ALA A 93 6.32 -2.20 -3.30
C ALA A 93 4.87 -2.05 -2.81
N ASP A 94 4.22 -0.93 -3.18
CA ASP A 94 2.79 -0.74 -2.96
C ASP A 94 2.00 -1.46 -4.06
N ASP A 95 1.03 -2.30 -3.65
CA ASP A 95 0.31 -3.22 -4.54
C ASP A 95 1.24 -4.16 -5.36
N GLY A 96 2.29 -4.65 -4.71
CA GLY A 96 3.37 -5.43 -5.33
C GLY A 96 3.07 -6.93 -5.51
N LEU A 97 2.11 -7.50 -4.76
CA LEU A 97 1.89 -8.96 -4.76
C LEU A 97 1.52 -9.52 -6.13
N GLN A 98 0.84 -8.73 -6.97
CA GLN A 98 0.42 -9.14 -8.31
C GLN A 98 1.51 -8.94 -9.38
N HIS A 99 2.70 -8.45 -9.01
CA HIS A 99 3.81 -8.21 -9.94
C HIS A 99 4.88 -9.28 -9.76
N LEU A 100 4.64 -10.46 -10.34
CA LEU A 100 5.45 -11.66 -10.10
C LEU A 100 6.91 -11.53 -10.53
N SER A 101 7.23 -10.65 -11.49
CA SER A 101 8.60 -10.46 -11.97
C SER A 101 9.47 -9.65 -11.02
N LEU A 102 8.90 -8.95 -10.04
CA LEU A 102 9.66 -8.31 -8.97
C LEU A 102 9.88 -9.32 -7.86
N GLU A 103 11.11 -9.79 -7.68
CA GLU A 103 11.48 -10.64 -6.54
C GLU A 103 11.23 -9.90 -5.21
N ARG A 104 10.85 -10.65 -4.18
CA ARG A 104 10.44 -10.11 -2.88
C ARG A 104 10.99 -11.00 -1.78
N ASP A 105 11.76 -10.41 -0.88
CA ASP A 105 12.25 -11.09 0.32
C ASP A 105 11.17 -11.23 1.41
N CYS A 106 10.12 -10.40 1.32
CA CYS A 106 9.05 -10.36 2.31
C CYS A 106 7.71 -9.94 1.67
N GLU A 107 6.67 -10.72 1.91
CA GLU A 107 5.32 -10.52 1.42
C GLU A 107 4.35 -10.26 2.57
N ILE A 108 3.70 -9.10 2.52
CA ILE A 108 2.69 -8.68 3.50
C ILE A 108 1.34 -8.55 2.80
N VAL A 109 0.36 -9.32 3.26
CA VAL A 109 -1.05 -9.21 2.84
C VAL A 109 -1.82 -8.34 3.82
N VAL A 110 -2.61 -7.41 3.29
CA VAL A 110 -3.51 -6.56 4.07
C VAL A 110 -4.96 -6.91 3.75
N VAL A 111 -5.71 -7.28 4.79
CA VAL A 111 -7.15 -7.61 4.73
C VAL A 111 -7.95 -6.52 5.41
N ASP A 112 -9.06 -6.10 4.79
CA ASP A 112 -10.07 -5.27 5.46
C ASP A 112 -10.91 -6.17 6.37
N GLY A 113 -10.81 -5.97 7.68
CA GLY A 113 -11.49 -6.81 8.66
C GLY A 113 -13.01 -6.67 8.65
N SER A 114 -13.53 -5.50 8.28
CA SER A 114 -14.99 -5.27 8.16
C SER A 114 -15.57 -5.94 6.91
N ARG A 115 -14.81 -6.02 5.82
CA ARG A 115 -15.25 -6.65 4.55
C ARG A 115 -14.85 -8.11 4.40
N GLY A 116 -13.82 -8.54 5.13
CA GLY A 116 -13.22 -9.86 5.03
C GLY A 116 -12.91 -10.27 3.58
N PHE A 117 -13.22 -11.53 3.27
CA PHE A 117 -13.05 -12.13 1.94
C PHE A 117 -14.35 -12.16 1.10
N GLY A 118 -15.39 -11.43 1.52
CA GLY A 118 -16.71 -11.47 0.90
C GLY A 118 -17.30 -12.88 0.84
N ASN A 119 -17.68 -13.35 -0.35
CA ASN A 119 -18.26 -14.68 -0.57
C ASN A 119 -17.23 -15.80 -0.80
N GLY A 120 -15.93 -15.52 -0.63
CA GLY A 120 -14.86 -16.52 -0.77
C GLY A 120 -14.59 -16.98 -2.21
N ARG A 121 -15.18 -16.33 -3.23
CA ARG A 121 -14.99 -16.68 -4.64
C ARG A 121 -14.05 -15.69 -5.33
N LEU A 122 -13.32 -16.21 -6.33
CA LEU A 122 -12.50 -15.41 -7.23
C LEU A 122 -13.37 -14.53 -8.13
N LEU A 123 -12.77 -13.45 -8.63
CA LEU A 123 -13.35 -12.64 -9.69
C LEU A 123 -13.67 -13.49 -10.93
N PRO A 124 -14.78 -13.22 -11.64
CA PRO A 124 -15.78 -12.18 -11.35
C PRO A 124 -16.88 -12.62 -10.35
N ALA A 125 -16.89 -13.87 -9.90
CA ALA A 125 -17.94 -14.42 -9.03
C ALA A 125 -17.88 -13.95 -7.57
N GLY A 126 -16.77 -13.32 -7.17
CA GLY A 126 -16.54 -12.77 -5.84
C GLY A 126 -15.40 -11.75 -5.84
N PRO A 127 -15.05 -11.19 -4.67
CA PRO A 127 -14.10 -10.09 -4.60
C PRO A 127 -12.63 -10.55 -4.62
N LEU A 128 -12.34 -11.86 -4.56
CA LEU A 128 -10.96 -12.35 -4.48
C LEU A 128 -10.24 -12.23 -5.82
N ARG A 129 -9.02 -11.71 -5.79
CA ARG A 129 -8.07 -11.64 -6.90
C ARG A 129 -7.18 -12.87 -6.99
N GLU A 130 -6.94 -13.50 -5.83
CA GLU A 130 -6.12 -14.70 -5.64
C GLU A 130 -6.82 -15.62 -4.63
N PRO A 131 -6.59 -16.94 -4.71
CA PRO A 131 -7.24 -17.88 -3.80
C PRO A 131 -6.75 -17.69 -2.35
N LEU A 132 -7.59 -18.03 -1.36
CA LEU A 132 -7.24 -17.89 0.06
C LEU A 132 -6.03 -18.74 0.47
N SER A 133 -5.73 -19.82 -0.26
CA SER A 133 -4.50 -20.61 -0.07
C SER A 133 -3.22 -19.78 -0.18
N ARG A 134 -3.27 -18.61 -0.84
CA ARG A 134 -2.16 -17.66 -0.90
C ARG A 134 -1.72 -17.16 0.47
N LEU A 135 -2.61 -17.13 1.46
CA LEU A 135 -2.28 -16.74 2.83
C LEU A 135 -1.26 -17.68 3.49
N ARG A 136 -1.12 -18.93 3.00
CA ARG A 136 -0.16 -19.90 3.54
C ARG A 136 1.29 -19.59 3.18
N THR A 137 1.52 -18.73 2.18
CA THR A 137 2.86 -18.50 1.61
C THR A 137 3.36 -17.08 1.81
N VAL A 138 2.61 -16.23 2.53
CA VAL A 138 3.01 -14.86 2.83
C VAL A 138 3.69 -14.80 4.19
N ASP A 139 4.66 -13.90 4.34
CA ASP A 139 5.44 -13.77 5.57
C ASP A 139 4.67 -13.06 6.68
N ALA A 140 3.72 -12.19 6.32
CA ALA A 140 2.89 -11.52 7.31
C ALA A 140 1.47 -11.23 6.80
N LEU A 141 0.53 -11.30 7.74
CA LEU A 141 -0.85 -10.94 7.55
C LEU A 141 -1.19 -9.76 8.46
N VAL A 142 -1.76 -8.71 7.87
CA VAL A 142 -2.24 -7.52 8.56
C VAL A 142 -3.75 -7.40 8.35
N VAL A 143 -4.51 -7.31 9.43
CA VAL A 143 -5.94 -7.00 9.36
C VAL A 143 -6.19 -5.56 9.77
N ASN A 144 -6.84 -4.82 8.88
CA ASN A 144 -7.28 -3.47 9.08
C ASN A 144 -8.69 -3.43 9.68
N GLY A 145 -8.81 -2.97 10.91
CA GLY A 145 -10.09 -2.86 11.60
C GLY A 145 -10.52 -4.16 12.29
N PRO A 146 -11.83 -4.33 12.55
CA PRO A 146 -12.35 -5.39 13.41
C PRO A 146 -12.30 -6.77 12.74
N LEU A 147 -12.15 -7.85 13.52
CA LEU A 147 -12.22 -9.25 13.04
C LEU A 147 -13.66 -9.79 13.07
N GLU A 148 -14.60 -9.04 12.50
CA GLU A 148 -16.02 -9.33 12.65
C GLU A 148 -16.64 -10.03 11.43
N HIS A 149 -16.06 -9.86 10.24
CA HIS A 149 -16.66 -10.43 9.04
C HIS A 149 -16.59 -11.98 9.03
N PRO A 150 -17.71 -12.70 8.89
CA PRO A 150 -17.73 -14.17 9.02
C PRO A 150 -16.78 -14.91 8.09
N SER A 151 -16.56 -14.39 6.87
CA SER A 151 -15.66 -15.02 5.91
C SER A 151 -14.20 -15.01 6.33
N LEU A 152 -13.79 -14.17 7.28
CA LEU A 152 -12.43 -14.17 7.83
C LEU A 152 -12.03 -15.53 8.41
N ARG A 153 -12.99 -16.31 8.90
CA ARG A 153 -12.77 -17.69 9.41
C ARG A 153 -12.23 -18.65 8.35
N ALA A 154 -12.42 -18.33 7.07
CA ALA A 154 -11.89 -19.12 5.96
C ALA A 154 -10.42 -18.79 5.63
N GLY A 155 -9.87 -17.71 6.20
CA GLY A 155 -8.47 -17.33 5.97
C GLY A 155 -7.55 -17.94 7.01
N GLU A 156 -6.57 -18.71 6.56
CA GLU A 156 -5.52 -19.24 7.41
C GLU A 156 -4.62 -18.11 7.94
N GLY A 157 -4.18 -18.25 9.20
CA GLY A 157 -3.34 -17.26 9.88
C GLY A 157 -4.05 -15.99 10.36
N ILE A 158 -5.38 -15.87 10.15
CA ILE A 158 -6.14 -14.67 10.56
C ILE A 158 -6.12 -14.44 12.08
N GLU A 159 -6.14 -15.51 12.88
CA GLU A 159 -6.14 -15.40 14.34
C GLU A 159 -4.81 -14.83 14.87
N GLU A 160 -3.71 -15.07 14.15
CA GLU A 160 -2.35 -14.63 14.47
C GLU A 160 -1.97 -13.32 13.75
N ALA A 161 -2.90 -12.77 12.94
CA ALA A 161 -2.62 -11.61 12.14
C ALA A 161 -2.33 -10.37 13.00
N MET A 162 -1.36 -9.57 12.54
CA MET A 162 -1.12 -8.25 13.10
C MET A 162 -2.34 -7.37 12.86
N ARG A 163 -2.71 -6.56 13.86
CA ARG A 163 -3.85 -5.66 13.75
C ARG A 163 -3.38 -4.24 13.47
N MET A 164 -4.08 -3.57 12.58
CA MET A 164 -3.96 -2.13 12.42
C MET A 164 -5.34 -1.48 12.47
N ALA A 165 -5.37 -0.24 12.96
CA ALA A 165 -6.55 0.60 12.94
C ALA A 165 -6.18 1.93 12.29
N LEU A 166 -6.95 2.34 11.29
CA LEU A 166 -6.82 3.67 10.72
C LEU A 166 -7.47 4.67 11.67
N VAL A 167 -6.66 5.57 12.22
CA VAL A 167 -7.13 6.68 13.04
C VAL A 167 -7.25 7.90 12.12
N PRO A 168 -8.46 8.43 11.87
CA PRO A 168 -8.63 9.64 11.10
C PRO A 168 -7.83 10.80 11.69
N GLY A 169 -7.09 11.51 10.84
CA GLY A 169 -6.46 12.77 11.21
C GLY A 169 -7.42 13.95 11.05
N GLN A 170 -6.88 15.16 11.14
CA GLN A 170 -7.65 16.39 10.89
C GLN A 170 -8.03 16.52 9.40
N PRO A 171 -9.32 16.78 9.09
CA PRO A 171 -9.76 17.17 7.77
C PRO A 171 -8.94 18.34 7.26
N ARG A 172 -8.43 18.22 6.04
CA ARG A 172 -7.61 19.23 5.39
C ARG A 172 -8.30 19.72 4.12
N ARG A 173 -8.49 21.03 4.02
CA ARG A 173 -8.96 21.68 2.79
C ARG A 173 -7.86 21.59 1.74
N LEU A 174 -8.12 20.86 0.66
CA LEU A 174 -7.10 20.57 -0.37
C LEU A 174 -6.55 21.83 -1.07
N LEU A 175 -7.38 22.88 -1.22
CA LEU A 175 -7.00 24.11 -1.92
C LEU A 175 -6.20 25.08 -1.04
N SER A 176 -6.59 25.26 0.23
CA SER A 176 -5.90 26.22 1.13
C SER A 176 -4.87 25.56 2.04
N GLY A 177 -4.91 24.24 2.20
CA GLY A 177 -4.08 23.51 3.14
C GLY A 177 -4.51 23.62 4.60
N GLU A 178 -5.54 24.42 4.91
CA GLU A 178 -6.12 24.59 6.25
C GLU A 178 -6.62 23.24 6.79
N SER A 179 -6.31 22.95 8.04
CA SER A 179 -6.80 21.74 8.73
C SER A 179 -7.65 22.13 9.92
N ARG A 180 -8.72 21.38 10.19
CA ARG A 180 -9.59 21.60 11.35
C ARG A 180 -9.85 20.28 12.09
N PRO A 181 -10.12 20.30 13.41
CA PRO A 181 -10.52 19.11 14.15
C PRO A 181 -11.80 18.48 13.56
N LEU A 182 -11.95 17.16 13.63
CA LEU A 182 -13.15 16.45 13.13
C LEU A 182 -14.42 16.92 13.84
N GLU A 183 -14.28 17.21 15.13
CA GLU A 183 -15.32 17.69 16.03
C GLU A 183 -15.89 19.04 15.56
N SER A 184 -15.13 19.83 14.80
CA SER A 184 -15.63 21.10 14.23
C SER A 184 -16.61 20.93 13.07
N PHE A 185 -16.88 19.69 12.66
CA PHE A 185 -17.86 19.34 11.63
C PHE A 185 -19.13 18.68 12.20
N GLU A 186 -19.24 18.52 13.52
CA GLU A 186 -20.50 18.11 14.15
C GLU A 186 -21.51 19.26 14.04
N GLY A 187 -22.67 18.98 13.43
CA GLY A 187 -23.80 19.89 13.27
C GLY A 187 -25.08 19.26 13.78
#